data_AF-A0A1E5LA80-F1
#
_entry.id   AF-A0A1E5LA80-F1
#
_cell.length_a   1.000
_cell.length_b   1.000
_cell.length_c   1.000
_cell.angle_alpha   90.00
_cell.angle_beta   90.00
_cell.angle_gamma   90.00
#
_symmetry.space_group_name_H-M   'P 1'
#
loop_
_entity.id
_entity.type
_entity.pdbx_description
1 polymer ?
#
loop_
_entity_poly.entity_id
_entity_poly.type
_entity_poly.pdbx_seq_one_letter_code
_entity_poly.pdbx_strand_id
1 'polypeptide(L)'
;MKKHINILYFSWIVISLAIFSYLTIKFYPRYLENEFPLFTDLTVLIFLPSYFCLTWLAIHLMSIITKNRILNVIITFSIVGIAFVISIIGLEFNLLMNTVISLLALSIGSVHYSITFILFYLSDFNKSLNNK
;
A
#
# COMPACT_ATOMS: atom_id res chain seq x y z
N MET A 1 -18.78 15.17 16.09
CA MET A 1 -17.37 14.93 15.68
C MET A 1 -17.05 13.47 15.39
N LYS A 2 -17.13 12.56 16.37
CA LYS A 2 -16.66 11.16 16.21
C LYS A 2 -17.35 10.37 15.08
N LYS A 3 -18.66 10.56 14.88
CA LYS A 3 -19.40 9.98 13.74
C LYS A 3 -18.82 10.39 12.38
N HIS A 4 -18.39 11.64 12.23
CA HIS A 4 -17.78 12.13 10.99
C HIS A 4 -16.39 11.52 10.76
N ILE A 5 -15.62 11.29 11.82
CA ILE A 5 -14.31 10.62 11.74
C ILE A 5 -14.48 9.15 11.33
N ASN A 6 -15.49 8.46 11.85
CA ASN A 6 -15.79 7.08 11.44
C ASN A 6 -16.19 6.99 9.96
N ILE A 7 -17.03 7.92 9.49
CA ILE A 7 -17.40 8.01 8.07
C ILE A 7 -16.17 8.32 7.23
N LEU A 8 -15.35 9.29 7.65
CA LEU A 8 -14.12 9.65 6.94
C LEU A 8 -13.15 8.47 6.83
N TYR A 9 -12.91 7.76 7.93
CA TYR A 9 -12.06 6.56 7.93
C TYR A 9 -12.61 5.48 7.00
N PHE A 10 -13.90 5.16 7.10
CA PHE A 10 -14.51 4.15 6.24
C PHE A 10 -14.46 4.54 4.76
N SER A 11 -14.84 5.78 4.42
CA SER A 11 -14.74 6.31 3.07
C SER A 11 -13.30 6.32 2.57
N TRP A 12 -12.32 6.69 3.42
CA TRP A 12 -10.90 6.67 3.07
C TRP A 12 -10.43 5.26 2.69
N ILE A 13 -10.79 4.23 3.47
CA ILE A 13 -10.46 2.83 3.16
C ILE A 13 -11.09 2.40 1.83
N VAL A 14 -12.39 2.65 1.64
CA VAL A 14 -13.12 2.22 0.43
C VAL A 14 -12.57 2.92 -0.82
N ILE A 15 -12.37 4.24 -0.75
CA ILE A 15 -11.83 5.02 -1.86
C ILE A 15 -10.39 4.61 -2.16
N SER A 16 -9.55 4.43 -1.13
CA SER A 16 -8.17 3.97 -1.31
C SER A 16 -8.12 2.61 -1.98
N LEU A 17 -8.95 1.66 -1.51
CA LEU A 17 -9.01 0.32 -2.08
C LEU A 17 -9.42 0.38 -3.57
N ALA A 18 -10.48 1.12 -3.90
CA ALA A 18 -10.96 1.24 -5.28
C ALA A 18 -9.93 1.92 -6.19
N ILE A 19 -9.41 3.08 -5.79
CA ILE A 19 -8.46 3.86 -6.58
C ILE A 19 -7.17 3.10 -6.79
N PHE A 20 -6.53 2.63 -5.73
CA PHE A 20 -5.23 1.97 -5.88
C PHE A 20 -5.36 0.63 -6.59
N SER A 21 -6.43 -0.15 -6.39
CA SER A 21 -6.67 -1.37 -7.18
C SER A 21 -6.80 -1.05 -8.67
N TYR A 22 -7.58 -0.02 -9.00
CA TYR A 22 -7.73 0.42 -10.39
C TYR A 22 -6.38 0.86 -10.99
N LEU A 23 -5.62 1.69 -10.27
CA LEU A 23 -4.32 2.18 -10.76
C LEU A 23 -3.30 1.04 -10.91
N THR A 24 -3.21 0.13 -9.95
CA THR A 24 -2.30 -1.02 -10.01
C THR A 24 -2.63 -1.94 -11.19
N ILE A 25 -3.91 -2.18 -11.49
CA ILE A 25 -4.32 -3.02 -12.63
C ILE A 25 -4.09 -2.29 -13.96
N LYS A 26 -4.51 -1.03 -14.05
CA LYS A 26 -4.47 -0.26 -15.30
C LYS A 26 -3.04 0.10 -15.73
N PHE A 27 -2.19 0.42 -14.77
CA PHE A 27 -0.81 0.86 -15.03
C PHE A 27 0.22 -0.25 -14.78
N TYR A 28 -0.22 -1.51 -14.69
CA TYR A 28 0.72 -2.63 -14.57
C TYR A 28 1.71 -2.61 -15.74
N PRO A 29 3.03 -2.57 -15.45
CA PRO A 29 4.02 -2.43 -16.50
C PRO A 29 4.08 -3.71 -17.34
N ARG A 30 3.86 -3.59 -18.65
CA ARG A 30 4.00 -4.68 -19.62
C ARG A 30 5.16 -4.35 -20.53
N TYR A 31 6.34 -4.86 -20.22
CA TYR A 31 7.54 -4.57 -21.00
C TYR A 31 7.65 -5.41 -22.28
N LEU A 32 7.23 -6.68 -22.23
CA LEU A 32 7.38 -7.64 -23.33
C LEU A 32 6.59 -7.31 -24.61
N GLU A 33 5.52 -6.52 -24.51
CA GLU A 33 4.59 -6.26 -25.62
C GLU A 33 4.59 -4.79 -26.07
N ASN A 34 5.44 -3.94 -25.49
CA ASN A 34 5.31 -2.49 -25.68
C ASN A 34 6.34 -1.94 -26.66
N GLU A 35 5.84 -1.34 -27.74
CA GLU A 35 6.66 -0.71 -28.78
C GLU A 35 7.37 0.57 -28.27
N PHE A 36 6.91 1.12 -27.13
CA PHE A 36 7.46 2.36 -26.55
C PHE A 36 7.87 2.19 -25.09
N PRO A 37 9.12 1.79 -24.81
CA PRO A 37 9.60 1.51 -23.45
C PRO A 37 9.52 2.72 -22.50
N LEU A 38 9.72 3.95 -23.02
CA LEU A 38 9.58 5.18 -22.24
C LEU A 38 8.18 5.41 -21.65
N PHE A 39 7.12 4.95 -22.32
CA PHE A 39 5.76 5.05 -21.76
C PHE A 39 5.56 4.03 -20.64
N THR A 40 6.15 2.84 -20.74
CA THR A 40 6.14 1.85 -19.65
C THR A 40 6.78 2.43 -18.39
N ASP A 41 7.89 3.15 -18.55
CA ASP A 41 8.59 3.80 -17.42
C ASP A 41 7.74 4.87 -16.72
N LEU A 42 6.87 5.57 -17.46
CA LEU A 42 5.89 6.49 -16.87
C LEU A 42 4.77 5.74 -16.13
N THR A 43 4.34 4.57 -16.63
CA THR A 43 3.33 3.77 -15.93
C THR A 43 3.83 3.24 -14.58
N VAL A 44 5.11 2.89 -14.49
CA VAL A 44 5.80 2.46 -13.26
C VAL A 44 5.68 3.50 -12.15
N LEU A 45 5.80 4.79 -12.48
CA LEU A 45 5.68 5.90 -11.52
C LEU A 45 4.29 5.98 -10.86
N ILE A 46 3.25 5.48 -11.52
CA ILE A 46 1.88 5.43 -10.99
C ILE A 46 1.63 4.07 -10.31
N PHE A 47 2.09 3.00 -10.96
CA PHE A 47 1.90 1.62 -10.52
C PHE A 47 2.53 1.36 -9.16
N LEU A 48 3.83 1.61 -8.99
CA LEU A 48 4.55 1.22 -7.78
C LEU A 48 4.01 1.90 -6.52
N PRO A 49 3.78 3.23 -6.50
CA PRO A 49 3.18 3.88 -5.34
C PRO A 49 1.79 3.31 -5.02
N SER A 50 0.97 3.08 -6.05
CA SER A 50 -0.37 2.50 -5.88
C SER A 50 -0.31 1.07 -5.31
N TYR A 51 0.61 0.26 -5.83
CA TYR A 51 0.87 -1.10 -5.36
C TYR A 51 1.27 -1.11 -3.88
N PHE A 52 2.24 -0.28 -3.48
CA PHE A 52 2.64 -0.20 -2.07
C PHE A 52 1.54 0.39 -1.17
N CYS A 53 0.74 1.36 -1.64
CA CYS A 53 -0.44 1.81 -0.91
C CYS A 53 -1.44 0.68 -0.66
N LEU A 54 -1.69 -0.19 -1.64
CA LEU A 54 -2.51 -1.39 -1.44
C LEU A 54 -1.89 -2.37 -0.44
N THR A 55 -0.58 -2.61 -0.54
CA THR A 55 0.14 -3.49 0.39
C THR A 55 -0.03 -2.98 1.83
N TRP A 56 0.20 -1.69 2.06
CA TRP A 56 0.03 -1.07 3.37
C TRP A 56 -1.42 -1.06 3.86
N LEU A 57 -2.39 -0.86 2.95
CA LEU A 57 -3.81 -0.96 3.27
C LEU A 57 -4.18 -2.38 3.72
N ALA A 58 -3.67 -3.40 3.03
CA ALA A 58 -3.86 -4.81 3.42
C ALA A 58 -3.24 -5.11 4.79
N ILE A 59 -2.02 -4.63 5.04
CA ILE A 59 -1.35 -4.75 6.34
C ILE A 59 -2.19 -4.09 7.44
N HIS A 60 -2.69 -2.88 7.21
CA HIS A 60 -3.55 -2.16 8.15
C HIS A 60 -4.79 -3.01 8.52
N LEU A 61 -5.52 -3.51 7.52
CA LEU A 61 -6.70 -4.34 7.74
C LEU A 61 -6.38 -5.64 8.47
N MET A 62 -5.26 -6.30 8.14
CA MET A 62 -4.80 -7.51 8.85
C MET A 62 -4.42 -7.22 10.30
N SER A 63 -3.78 -6.08 10.56
CA SER A 63 -3.35 -5.67 11.91
C SER A 63 -4.53 -5.45 12.85
N ILE A 64 -5.68 -5.01 12.31
CA ILE A 64 -6.92 -4.83 13.06
C ILE A 64 -7.47 -6.19 13.56
N ILE A 65 -7.28 -7.25 12.77
CA ILE A 65 -7.81 -8.59 13.08
C ILE A 65 -6.87 -9.32 14.04
N THR A 66 -5.57 -9.13 13.89
CA THR A 66 -4.55 -9.85 14.66
C THR A 66 -4.25 -9.13 15.98
N LYS A 67 -4.63 -9.73 17.11
CA LYS A 67 -4.39 -9.12 18.44
C LYS A 67 -2.93 -9.23 18.92
N ASN A 68 -2.16 -10.20 18.43
CA ASN A 68 -0.79 -10.42 18.88
C ASN A 68 0.18 -9.45 18.19
N ARG A 69 0.77 -8.54 18.96
CA ARG A 69 1.69 -7.51 18.48
C ARG A 69 2.94 -8.09 17.81
N ILE A 70 3.54 -9.15 18.36
CA ILE A 70 4.74 -9.77 17.79
C ILE A 70 4.40 -10.40 16.43
N LEU A 71 3.28 -11.12 16.37
CA LEU A 71 2.80 -11.73 15.14
C LEU A 71 2.51 -10.67 14.06
N ASN A 72 1.88 -9.54 14.44
CA ASN A 72 1.64 -8.42 13.53
C ASN A 72 2.91 -7.86 12.92
N VAL A 73 3.95 -7.68 13.74
CA VAL A 73 5.24 -7.17 13.27
C VAL A 73 5.87 -8.16 12.28
N ILE A 74 5.87 -9.47 12.60
CA ILE A 74 6.41 -10.51 11.71
C ILE A 74 5.66 -10.55 10.38
N ILE A 75 4.32 -10.53 10.41
CA ILE A 75 3.47 -10.52 9.21
C ILE A 75 3.74 -9.26 8.38
N THR A 76 3.82 -8.09 9.02
CA THR A 76 4.09 -6.82 8.34
C THR A 76 5.43 -6.85 7.62
N PHE A 77 6.51 -7.24 8.31
CA PHE A 77 7.83 -7.35 7.69
C PHE A 77 7.86 -8.38 6.57
N SER A 78 7.19 -9.52 6.74
CA SER A 78 7.10 -10.56 5.71
C SER A 78 6.37 -10.05 4.47
N ILE A 79 5.20 -9.42 4.63
CA ILE A 79 4.40 -8.91 3.51
C ILE A 79 5.14 -7.77 2.80
N VAL A 80 5.70 -6.81 3.53
CA VAL A 80 6.48 -5.70 2.93
C VAL A 80 7.72 -6.24 2.21
N GLY A 81 8.43 -7.19 2.81
CA GLY A 81 9.62 -7.80 2.22
C GLY A 81 9.29 -8.52 0.92
N ILE A 82 8.24 -9.36 0.91
CA ILE A 82 7.77 -10.04 -0.30
C ILE A 82 7.33 -9.02 -1.35
N ALA A 83 6.55 -8.01 -0.95
CA ALA A 83 6.06 -7.00 -1.87
C ALA A 83 7.19 -6.19 -2.52
N PHE A 84 8.23 -5.88 -1.76
CA PHE A 84 9.42 -5.18 -2.22
C PHE A 84 10.28 -6.03 -3.16
N VAL A 85 10.43 -7.33 -2.89
CA VAL A 85 11.11 -8.26 -3.81
C VAL A 85 10.34 -8.36 -5.13
N ILE A 86 9.01 -8.48 -5.08
CA ILE A 86 8.15 -8.50 -6.27
C ILE A 86 8.31 -7.20 -7.07
N SER A 87 8.35 -6.04 -6.41
CA SER A 87 8.48 -4.76 -7.10
C SER A 87 9.84 -4.61 -7.79
N ILE A 88 10.91 -5.18 -7.24
CA ILE A 88 12.24 -5.18 -7.87
C ILE A 88 12.28 -6.11 -9.08
N ILE A 89 11.72 -7.32 -8.95
CA ILE A 89 11.74 -8.33 -10.02
C ILE A 89 10.84 -7.91 -11.19
N GLY A 90 9.75 -7.19 -10.92
CA GLY A 90 8.81 -6.73 -11.94
C GLY A 90 9.30 -5.55 -12.79
N LEU A 91 10.50 -5.04 -12.56
CA LEU A 91 11.09 -3.92 -13.30
C LEU A 91 12.28 -4.38 -14.13
N GLU A 92 12.40 -3.85 -15.35
CA GLU A 92 13.48 -4.23 -16.28
C GLU A 92 14.71 -3.32 -16.23
N PHE A 93 14.77 -2.35 -15.31
CA PHE A 93 15.99 -1.56 -15.13
C PHE A 93 17.07 -2.36 -14.40
N ASN A 94 18.26 -1.76 -14.25
CA ASN A 94 19.30 -2.37 -13.43
C ASN A 94 18.85 -2.48 -11.95
N LEU A 95 19.45 -3.44 -11.23
CA LEU A 95 19.08 -3.75 -9.84
C LEU A 95 19.12 -2.52 -8.91
N LEU A 96 20.10 -1.64 -9.09
CA LEU A 96 20.25 -0.44 -8.29
C LEU A 96 19.06 0.52 -8.50
N MET A 97 18.70 0.78 -9.75
CA MET A 97 17.56 1.62 -10.10
C MET A 97 16.24 1.02 -9.63
N ASN A 98 16.03 -0.29 -9.84
CA ASN A 98 14.84 -0.98 -9.34
C ASN A 98 14.69 -0.83 -7.83
N THR A 99 15.81 -0.95 -7.10
CA THR A 99 15.85 -0.80 -5.64
C THR A 99 15.51 0.64 -5.24
N VAL A 100 16.12 1.64 -5.88
CA VAL A 100 15.87 3.06 -5.58
C VAL A 100 14.41 3.44 -5.86
N ILE A 101 13.87 3.08 -7.03
CA ILE A 101 12.48 3.37 -7.41
C ILE A 101 11.50 2.66 -6.46
N SER A 102 11.77 1.39 -6.12
CA SER A 102 10.95 0.63 -5.17
C SER A 102 10.97 1.26 -3.77
N LEU A 103 12.13 1.74 -3.30
CA LEU A 103 12.23 2.43 -2.00
C LEU A 103 11.46 3.74 -1.98
N LEU A 104 11.56 4.55 -3.04
CA LEU A 104 10.81 5.80 -3.16
C LEU A 104 9.31 5.53 -3.14
N ALA A 105 8.83 4.54 -3.91
CA ALA A 105 7.43 4.18 -3.92
C ALA A 105 6.95 3.59 -2.59
N LEU A 106 7.76 2.76 -1.93
CA LEU A 106 7.48 2.25 -0.59
C LEU A 106 7.30 3.38 0.42
N SER A 107 8.12 4.43 0.32
CA SER A 107 8.01 5.61 1.19
C SER A 107 6.67 6.33 1.02
N ILE A 108 6.17 6.46 -0.22
CA ILE A 108 4.85 7.03 -0.51
C ILE A 108 3.74 6.16 0.11
N GLY A 109 3.83 4.83 -0.07
CA GLY A 109 2.90 3.90 0.58
C GLY A 109 2.89 4.01 2.10
N SER A 110 4.05 4.23 2.72
CA SER A 110 4.17 4.43 4.17
C SER A 110 3.52 5.74 4.65
N VAL A 111 3.57 6.80 3.84
CA VAL A 111 2.83 8.04 4.13
C VAL A 111 1.32 7.79 4.09
N HIS A 112 0.83 7.06 3.09
CA HIS A 112 -0.58 6.64 3.04
C HIS A 112 -0.99 5.79 4.24
N TYR A 113 -0.14 4.85 4.65
CA TYR A 113 -0.34 4.06 5.87
C TYR A 113 -0.45 4.93 7.11
N SER A 114 0.43 5.92 7.25
CA SER A 114 0.46 6.84 8.40
C SER A 114 -0.86 7.62 8.53
N ILE A 115 -1.39 8.13 7.41
CA ILE A 115 -2.69 8.80 7.36
C ILE A 115 -3.81 7.83 7.77
N THR A 116 -3.78 6.62 7.21
CA THR A 116 -4.77 5.57 7.49
C THR A 116 -4.78 5.19 8.98
N PHE A 117 -3.60 5.05 9.57
CA PHE A 117 -3.42 4.75 10.99
C PHE A 117 -3.94 5.88 11.90
N ILE A 118 -3.64 7.14 11.57
CA ILE A 118 -4.14 8.30 12.33
C ILE A 118 -5.67 8.35 12.30
N LEU A 119 -6.27 8.17 11.11
CA LEU A 119 -7.73 8.14 10.97
C LEU A 119 -8.35 6.98 11.78
N PHE A 120 -7.73 5.80 11.75
CA PHE A 120 -8.16 4.66 12.56
C PHE A 120 -8.08 4.97 14.06
N TYR A 121 -6.97 5.51 14.54
CA TYR A 121 -6.76 5.83 15.96
C TYR A 121 -7.78 6.85 16.49
N LEU A 122 -8.10 7.87 15.67
CA LEU A 122 -9.10 8.89 15.99
C LEU A 122 -10.54 8.37 15.90
N SER A 123 -10.78 7.30 15.15
CA SER A 123 -12.10 6.68 15.00
C SER A 123 -12.51 5.88 16.24
N ASP A 124 -13.81 5.73 16.47
CA ASP A 124 -14.33 4.91 17.57
C ASP A 124 -14.15 3.40 17.32
N PHE A 125 -13.77 2.98 16.10
CA PHE A 125 -13.46 1.57 15.79
C PHE A 125 -12.33 1.03 16.67
N ASN A 126 -11.28 1.83 16.88
CA ASN A 126 -10.16 1.47 17.76
C ASN A 126 -10.63 1.20 19.20
N LYS A 127 -11.55 2.01 19.73
CA LYS A 127 -12.10 1.85 21.09
C LYS A 127 -12.98 0.62 21.21
N SER A 128 -13.79 0.34 20.19
CA SER A 128 -14.62 -0.87 20.15
C SER A 128 -13.79 -2.16 20.13
N LEU A 129 -12.60 -2.14 19.56
CA LEU A 129 -11.71 -3.29 19.48
C LEU A 129 -10.95 -3.52 20.80
N ASN A 130 -10.55 -2.45 21.50
CA ASN A 130 -9.82 -2.54 22.77
C ASN A 130 -10.71 -2.78 23.99
N ASN A 131 -12.03 -2.58 23.87
CA ASN A 131 -13.00 -2.85 24.94
C ASN A 131 -13.57 -4.30 24.92
N LYS A 132 -12.96 -5.22 24.14
CA LYS A 132 -13.31 -6.64 24.06
C LYS A 132 -12.11 -7.55 24.32
#